data_AF-A0A327KX88-F1
#
_entry.id   AF-A0A327KX88-F1
#
_cell.length_a   1.000
_cell.length_b   1.000
_cell.length_c   1.000
_cell.angle_alpha   90.00
_cell.angle_beta   90.00
_cell.angle_gamma   90.00
#
_symmetry.space_group_name_H-M   'P 1'
#
loop_
_entity.id
_entity.type
_entity.pdbx_description
1 polymer ?
#
loop_
_entity_poly.entity_id
_entity_poly.type
_entity_poly.pdbx_seq_one_letter_code
_entity_poly.pdbx_strand_id
1 'polypeptide(L)' 'MSDDSKETAATARAMLEGISLVLADVARRGQPRLAYEIASGLGLDFGDLVTVADADDVAELRRAFSN' A
#
# COMPACT_ATOMS: atom_id res chain seq x y z
N MET A 1 -1.11 -29.67 4.44
CA MET A 1 -0.52 -28.31 4.38
C MET A 1 0.25 -28.10 5.67
N SER A 2 1.58 -27.98 5.57
CA SER A 2 2.51 -27.92 6.72
C SER A 2 2.37 -26.58 7.46
N ASP A 3 2.60 -26.56 8.78
CA ASP A 3 2.52 -25.33 9.59
C ASP A 3 3.55 -24.26 9.17
N ASP A 4 4.70 -24.66 8.61
CA ASP A 4 5.70 -23.75 8.02
C ASP A 4 5.12 -22.85 6.91
N SER A 5 4.17 -23.35 6.11
CA SER A 5 3.53 -22.54 5.06
C SER A 5 2.62 -21.46 5.65
N LYS A 6 2.01 -21.70 6.82
CA LYS A 6 1.15 -20.71 7.48
C LYS A 6 1.98 -19.62 8.13
N GLU A 7 3.09 -19.98 8.76
CA GLU A 7 4.03 -19.04 9.37
C GLU A 7 4.69 -18.15 8.30
N THR A 8 5.06 -18.74 7.17
CA THR A 8 5.59 -17.99 6.02
C THR A 8 4.54 -17.02 5.45
N ALA A 9 3.28 -17.45 5.32
CA ALA A 9 2.20 -16.60 4.82
C ALA A 9 1.84 -15.46 5.80
N ALA A 10 1.86 -15.72 7.11
CA ALA A 10 1.63 -14.71 8.14
C ALA A 10 2.74 -13.65 8.13
N THR A 11 4.00 -14.09 7.99
CA THR A 11 5.16 -13.19 7.88
C THR A 11 5.08 -12.33 6.63
N ALA A 12 4.76 -12.92 5.48
CA ALA A 12 4.57 -12.18 4.23
C ALA A 12 3.44 -11.14 4.35
N ARG A 13 2.34 -11.50 5.02
CA ARG A 13 1.22 -10.59 5.26
C ARG A 13 1.60 -9.42 6.17
N ALA A 14 2.31 -9.69 7.27
CA ALA A 14 2.79 -8.64 8.17
C ALA A 14 3.75 -7.66 7.47
N MET A 15 4.62 -8.16 6.58
CA MET A 15 5.49 -7.31 5.76
C MET A 15 4.69 -6.42 4.80
N LEU A 16 3.67 -6.97 4.14
CA LEU A 16 2.79 -6.20 3.26
C LEU A 16 2.01 -5.11 4.02
N GLU A 17 1.51 -5.42 5.22
CA GLU A 17 0.85 -4.44 6.09
C GLU A 17 1.81 -3.31 6.49
N GLY A 18 3.06 -3.63 6.83
CA GLY A 18 4.10 -2.63 7.13
C GLY A 18 4.43 -1.73 5.95
N ILE A 19 4.59 -2.30 4.76
CA ILE A 19 4.81 -1.55 3.51
C ILE A 19 3.61 -0.63 3.23
N SER A 20 2.40 -1.13 3.47
CA SER A 20 1.16 -0.36 3.26
C SER A 20 1.09 0.88 4.12
N LEU A 21 1.43 0.75 5.40
CA LEU A 21 1.48 1.89 6.32
C LEU A 21 2.51 2.94 5.92
N VAL A 22 3.69 2.51 5.48
CA VAL A 22 4.75 3.44 5.02
C VAL A 22 4.30 4.21 3.79
N LEU A 23 3.68 3.54 2.81
CA LEU A 23 3.22 4.18 1.59
C LEU A 23 2.05 5.14 1.83
N ALA A 24 1.14 4.77 2.72
CA ALA A 24 0.08 5.67 3.18
C ALA A 24 0.67 6.92 3.87
N ASP A 25 1.72 6.78 4.69
CA ASP A 25 2.41 7.93 5.30
C ASP A 25 3.07 8.85 4.26
N VAL A 26 3.74 8.28 3.26
CA VAL A 26 4.35 9.04 2.16
C VAL A 26 3.28 9.82 1.39
N ALA A 27 2.13 9.20 1.10
CA ALA A 27 1.01 9.87 0.45
C ALA A 27 0.50 11.06 1.30
N ARG A 28 0.26 10.83 2.60
CA ARG A 28 -0.20 11.86 3.56
C ARG A 28 0.76 13.03 3.75
N ARG A 29 2.05 12.83 3.50
CA ARG A 29 3.07 13.91 3.50
C ARG A 29 3.03 14.76 2.22
N GLY A 30 2.02 14.59 1.38
CA GLY A 30 1.87 15.33 0.12
C GLY A 30 2.73 14.76 -1.00
N GLN A 31 3.11 13.48 -0.92
CA GLN A 31 3.86 12.78 -1.97
C GLN A 31 3.10 11.58 -2.56
N PRO A 32 1.84 11.77 -3.01
CA PRO A 32 1.00 10.70 -3.54
C PRO A 32 1.62 9.94 -4.71
N ARG A 33 2.34 10.66 -5.57
CA ARG A 33 3.02 10.08 -6.76
C ARG A 33 4.23 9.23 -6.42
N LEU A 34 5.00 9.64 -5.41
CA LEU A 34 6.12 8.85 -4.94
C LEU A 34 5.62 7.53 -4.34
N ALA A 35 4.56 7.58 -3.54
CA ALA A 35 3.95 6.37 -2.99
C ALA A 35 3.49 5.43 -4.11
N TYR A 36 2.82 5.95 -5.15
CA TYR A 36 2.39 5.18 -6.33
C TYR A 36 3.55 4.50 -7.07
N GLU A 37 4.63 5.24 -7.32
CA GLU A 37 5.81 4.72 -8.01
C GLU A 37 6.49 3.60 -7.21
N ILE A 38 6.60 3.76 -5.88
CA ILE A 38 7.18 2.72 -5.00
C ILE A 38 6.31 1.46 -5.01
N ALA A 39 4.99 1.59 -4.85
CA ALA A 39 4.08 0.46 -4.88
C ALA A 39 4.10 -0.29 -6.21
N SER A 40 4.08 0.46 -7.32
CA SER A 40 4.17 -0.10 -8.67
C SER A 40 5.49 -0.86 -8.86
N GLY A 41 6.61 -0.32 -8.35
CA GLY A 41 7.92 -0.97 -8.37
C GLY A 41 7.98 -2.24 -7.53
N LEU A 42 7.15 -2.35 -6.49
CA LEU A 42 6.99 -3.55 -5.66
C LEU A 42 5.93 -4.52 -6.22
N GLY A 43 5.27 -4.19 -7.33
CA GLY A 43 4.18 -4.98 -7.91
C GLY A 43 2.92 -5.03 -7.04
N LEU A 44 2.74 -4.06 -6.15
CA LEU A 44 1.59 -3.95 -5.26
C LEU A 44 0.47 -3.16 -5.93
N ASP A 45 -0.77 -3.63 -5.81
CA ASP A 45 -1.92 -2.84 -6.25
C ASP A 45 -2.09 -1.65 -5.31
N PHE A 46 -2.09 -0.45 -5.89
CA PHE A 46 -2.30 0.77 -5.14
C PHE A 46 -3.67 0.80 -4.48
N GLY A 47 -4.69 0.16 -5.08
CA GLY A 47 -6.03 0.06 -4.50
C GLY A 47 -6.05 -0.57 -3.11
N ASP A 48 -5.18 -1.54 -2.86
CA ASP A 48 -5.11 -2.26 -1.57
C ASP A 48 -4.36 -1.44 -0.51
N LEU A 49 -3.29 -0.75 -0.90
CA LEU A 49 -2.50 0.17 -0.06
C LEU A 49 -3.34 1.35 0.45
N VAL A 50 -4.25 1.80 -0.41
CA VAL A 50 -5.15 2.92 -0.23
C VAL A 50 -6.25 2.62 0.81
N THR A 51 -6.48 1.36 1.17
CA THR A 51 -7.43 0.99 2.25
C THR A 51 -6.92 1.39 3.64
N VAL A 52 -5.62 1.68 3.79
CA VAL A 52 -4.97 2.07 5.05
C VAL A 52 -4.81 3.59 5.17
N ALA A 53 -4.80 4.31 4.05
CA ALA A 53 -4.89 5.77 4.04
C ALA A 53 -6.35 6.18 4.28
N ASP A 54 -6.59 7.31 4.94
CA ASP A 54 -7.95 7.75 5.24
C ASP A 54 -8.76 7.90 3.93
N ALA A 55 -10.07 7.70 3.97
CA ALA A 55 -10.92 7.69 2.77
C ALA A 55 -10.80 8.98 1.92
N ASP A 56 -10.40 10.09 2.54
CA ASP A 56 -10.14 11.37 1.89
C ASP A 56 -8.83 11.38 1.07
N ASP A 57 -7.77 10.73 1.57
CA ASP A 57 -6.51 10.56 0.84
C ASP A 57 -6.72 9.73 -0.43
N VAL A 58 -7.61 8.73 -0.34
CA VAL A 58 -8.01 7.86 -1.46
C VAL A 58 -8.63 8.67 -2.59
N ALA A 59 -9.55 9.57 -2.25
CA ALA A 59 -10.22 10.40 -3.24
C ALA A 59 -9.24 11.37 -3.91
N GLU A 60 -8.32 11.96 -3.15
CA GLU A 60 -7.30 12.86 -3.68
C GLU A 60 -6.30 12.14 -4.60
N LEU A 61 -5.84 10.96 -4.18
CA LEU A 61 -5.00 10.07 -4.98
C LEU A 61 -5.69 9.68 -6.30
N ARG A 62 -6.92 9.19 -6.22
CA ARG A 62 -7.67 8.76 -7.41
C ARG A 62 -7.92 9.92 -8.37
N ARG A 63 -8.11 11.14 -7.85
CA ARG A 63 -8.29 12.36 -8.63
C ARG A 63 -6.98 12.87 -9.24
N ALA A 64 -5.84 12.69 -8.58
CA ALA A 64 -4.52 13.04 -9.11
C ALA A 64 -4.07 12.12 -10.26
N PHE A 65 -4.57 10.88 -10.30
CA PHE A 65 -4.22 9.86 -11.31
C PHE A 65 -5.31 9.55 -12.33
N SER A 66 -6.52 10.07 -12.18
CA SER A 66 -7.54 10.05 -13.23
C SER A 66 -7.38 11.32 -14.08
N ASN A 67 -6.97 11.17 -15.35
CA ASN A 67 -6.97 12.26 -16.33
C ASN A 67 -8.38 12.84 -16.54
#